data_AF-A0A6P1J7K7-F1
#
_entry.id   AF-A0A6P1J7K7-F1
#
_cell.length_a   1.000
_cell.length_b   1.000
_cell.length_c   1.000
_cell.angle_alpha   90.00
_cell.angle_beta   90.00
_cell.angle_gamma   90.00
#
_symmetry.space_group_name_H-M   'P 1'
#
loop_
_entity.id
_entity.type
_entity.pdbx_description
1 polymer ?
#
loop_
_entity_poly.entity_id
_entity_poly.type
_entity_poly.pdbx_seq_one_letter_code
_entity_poly.pdbx_strand_id
1 'polypeptide(L)'
;MHPSLPTRATLLAVLFTVASAVQAAPEVPDPQAWAQLTPQQQNERRQALQRELATATPAERRVFQAQMRERLVELSPAERKALVGQTRQRWQSLSPEEKQQLTQQRRERILAMTPQERRQLLEQRRQMLSKLSPEERAALREKLPDR
;
A
#
# COMPACT_ATOMS: atom_id res chain seq x y z
N MET A 1 -75.43 -8.70 13.20
CA MET A 1 -75.13 -8.76 11.75
C MET A 1 -74.41 -7.48 11.37
N HIS A 2 -73.09 -7.55 11.18
CA HIS A 2 -72.24 -6.45 10.67
C HIS A 2 -72.39 -6.34 9.15
N PRO A 3 -72.32 -5.14 8.56
CA PRO A 3 -71.07 -4.63 7.93
C PRO A 3 -70.97 -3.08 8.05
N SER A 4 -69.93 -2.31 7.69
CA SER A 4 -68.66 -2.46 6.99
C SER A 4 -67.84 -1.19 7.30
N LEU A 5 -66.52 -1.29 7.48
CA LEU A 5 -65.60 -0.13 7.49
C LEU A 5 -64.77 -0.16 6.20
N PRO A 6 -64.57 0.97 5.50
CA PRO A 6 -63.73 1.00 4.31
C PRO A 6 -62.24 1.02 4.65
N THR A 7 -61.52 0.07 4.07
CA THR A 7 -60.06 -0.09 4.02
C THR A 7 -59.42 1.14 3.36
N ARG A 8 -58.63 1.91 4.11
CA ARG A 8 -57.72 2.92 3.55
C ARG A 8 -56.43 2.23 3.11
N ALA A 9 -56.33 1.95 1.82
CA ALA A 9 -55.08 1.51 1.20
C ALA A 9 -54.08 2.68 1.21
N THR A 10 -53.03 2.59 2.03
CA THR A 10 -51.89 3.50 1.98
C THR A 10 -50.80 2.83 1.14
N LEU A 11 -50.68 3.25 -0.12
CA LEU A 11 -49.54 2.92 -0.98
C LEU A 11 -48.29 3.62 -0.42
N LEU A 12 -47.45 2.90 0.29
CA LEU A 12 -46.10 3.37 0.63
C LEU A 12 -45.16 2.96 -0.50
N ALA A 13 -44.87 3.90 -1.41
CA ALA A 13 -43.84 3.73 -2.41
C ALA A 13 -42.47 3.69 -1.72
N VAL A 14 -41.88 2.50 -1.62
CA VAL A 14 -40.48 2.34 -1.19
C VAL A 14 -39.60 2.76 -2.35
N LEU A 15 -39.18 4.02 -2.36
CA LEU A 15 -38.08 4.51 -3.16
C LEU A 15 -36.80 3.85 -2.65
N PHE A 16 -36.36 2.79 -3.33
CA PHE A 16 -35.03 2.23 -3.15
C PHE A 16 -34.03 3.23 -3.75
N THR A 17 -33.53 4.14 -2.92
CA THR A 17 -32.33 4.92 -3.25
C THR A 17 -31.17 3.92 -3.37
N VAL A 18 -30.74 3.65 -4.61
CA VAL A 18 -29.44 3.05 -4.86
C VAL A 18 -28.40 4.06 -4.39
N ALA A 19 -27.96 3.94 -3.14
CA ALA A 19 -26.80 4.66 -2.66
C ALA A 19 -25.61 4.10 -3.45
N SER A 20 -25.16 4.84 -4.47
CA SER A 20 -23.84 4.65 -5.04
C SER A 20 -22.84 4.87 -3.92
N ALA A 21 -22.39 3.79 -3.28
CA ALA A 21 -21.23 3.84 -2.43
C ALA A 21 -20.05 4.20 -3.34
N VAL A 22 -19.67 5.49 -3.34
CA VAL A 22 -18.34 5.89 -3.77
C VAL A 22 -17.39 5.16 -2.83
N GLN A 23 -16.83 4.04 -3.30
CA GLN A 23 -15.96 3.22 -2.49
C GLN A 23 -14.69 4.06 -2.25
N ALA A 24 -14.55 4.57 -1.03
CA ALA A 24 -13.37 5.33 -0.65
C ALA A 24 -12.13 4.46 -0.88
N ALA A 25 -11.03 5.07 -1.35
CA ALA A 25 -9.75 4.38 -1.49
C ALA A 25 -9.42 3.66 -0.16
N PRO A 26 -8.77 2.48 -0.21
CA PRO A 26 -8.43 1.74 0.99
C PRO A 26 -7.62 2.62 1.96
N GLU A 27 -7.76 2.39 3.26
CA GLU A 27 -7.10 3.23 4.24
C GLU A 27 -5.59 2.99 4.25
N VAL A 28 -4.80 4.07 4.17
CA VAL A 28 -3.35 4.03 4.30
C VAL A 28 -2.97 3.83 5.78
N PRO A 29 -2.25 2.74 6.14
CA PRO A 29 -1.79 2.54 7.51
C PRO A 29 -0.85 3.65 7.98
N ASP A 30 -0.89 3.97 9.26
CA ASP A 30 0.09 4.83 9.89
C ASP A 30 1.51 4.20 9.83
N PRO A 31 2.54 4.93 9.37
CA PRO A 31 3.89 4.37 9.25
C PRO A 31 4.51 3.90 10.58
N GLN A 32 4.21 4.56 11.70
CA GLN A 32 4.75 4.18 13.01
C GLN A 32 4.04 2.95 13.56
N ALA A 33 2.71 2.94 13.49
CA ALA A 33 1.91 1.77 13.85
C ALA A 33 2.30 0.56 13.01
N TRP A 34 2.51 0.74 11.70
CA TRP A 34 2.99 -0.31 10.80
C TRP A 34 4.30 -0.93 11.27
N ALA A 35 5.25 -0.10 11.70
CA ALA A 35 6.59 -0.54 12.05
C ALA A 35 6.63 -1.32 13.38
N GLN A 36 5.66 -1.08 14.26
CA GLN A 36 5.46 -1.83 15.51
C GLN A 36 4.89 -3.24 15.30
N LEU A 37 4.25 -3.51 14.16
CA LEU A 37 3.70 -4.84 13.84
C LEU A 37 4.81 -5.89 13.69
N THR A 38 4.46 -7.14 14.06
CA THR A 38 5.30 -8.30 13.79
C THR A 38 5.40 -8.57 12.28
N PRO A 39 6.45 -9.26 11.80
CA PRO A 39 6.57 -9.60 10.38
C PRO A 39 5.36 -10.35 9.81
N GLN A 40 4.75 -11.22 10.62
CA GLN A 40 3.54 -11.96 10.25
C GLN A 40 2.34 -11.01 10.09
N GLN A 41 2.08 -10.15 11.08
CA GLN A 41 1.00 -9.15 11.01
C GLN A 41 1.18 -8.19 9.81
N GLN A 42 2.41 -7.75 9.55
CA GLN A 42 2.73 -6.94 8.37
C GLN A 42 2.47 -7.70 7.06
N ASN A 43 2.69 -9.01 7.03
CA ASN A 43 2.39 -9.83 5.85
C ASN A 43 0.88 -9.98 5.63
N GLU A 44 0.13 -10.32 6.69
CA GLU A 44 -1.33 -10.44 6.65
C GLU A 44 -1.99 -9.13 6.22
N ARG A 45 -1.57 -8.00 6.81
CA ARG A 45 -2.10 -6.68 6.44
C ARG A 45 -1.72 -6.29 5.01
N ARG A 46 -0.51 -6.62 4.53
CA ARG A 46 -0.13 -6.43 3.12
C ARG A 46 -1.01 -7.24 2.18
N GLN A 47 -1.30 -8.49 2.52
CA GLN A 47 -2.16 -9.34 1.70
C GLN A 47 -3.61 -8.80 1.67
N ALA A 48 -4.13 -8.33 2.79
CA ALA A 48 -5.44 -7.67 2.85
C ALA A 48 -5.48 -6.42 1.95
N LEU A 49 -4.51 -5.52 2.11
CA LEU A 49 -4.39 -4.31 1.26
C LEU A 49 -4.25 -4.64 -0.22
N GLN A 50 -3.51 -5.71 -0.56
CA GLN A 50 -3.39 -6.16 -1.96
C GLN A 50 -4.73 -6.61 -2.53
N ARG A 51 -5.56 -7.33 -1.76
CA ARG A 51 -6.90 -7.76 -2.20
C ARG A 51 -7.83 -6.56 -2.37
N GLU A 52 -7.81 -5.63 -1.43
CA GLU A 52 -8.60 -4.38 -1.52
C GLU A 52 -8.18 -3.54 -2.73
N LEU A 53 -6.88 -3.36 -2.94
CA LEU A 53 -6.37 -2.62 -4.10
C LEU A 53 -6.60 -3.36 -5.42
N ALA A 54 -6.68 -4.69 -5.42
CA ALA A 54 -6.98 -5.47 -6.62
C ALA A 54 -8.39 -5.15 -7.16
N THR A 55 -9.36 -4.89 -6.28
CA THR A 55 -10.72 -4.47 -6.66
C THR A 55 -10.86 -2.96 -6.88
N ALA A 56 -9.91 -2.16 -6.38
CA ALA A 56 -9.95 -0.70 -6.51
C ALA A 56 -9.70 -0.20 -7.95
N THR A 57 -10.34 0.92 -8.29
CA THR A 57 -10.16 1.59 -9.58
C THR A 57 -8.75 2.20 -9.71
N PRO A 58 -8.26 2.46 -10.94
CA PRO A 58 -6.97 3.16 -11.11
C PRO A 58 -6.90 4.52 -10.41
N ALA A 59 -8.04 5.23 -10.28
CA ALA A 59 -8.11 6.50 -9.57
C ALA A 59 -7.95 6.31 -8.06
N GLU A 60 -8.67 5.37 -7.44
CA GLU A 60 -8.53 5.03 -6.02
C GLU A 60 -7.11 4.58 -5.67
N ARG A 61 -6.48 3.75 -6.51
CA ARG A 61 -5.08 3.34 -6.32
C ARG A 61 -4.13 4.53 -6.33
N ARG A 62 -4.38 5.54 -7.17
CA ARG A 62 -3.58 6.77 -7.20
C ARG A 62 -3.78 7.60 -5.93
N VAL A 63 -5.02 7.69 -5.43
CA VAL A 63 -5.34 8.36 -4.16
C VAL A 63 -4.62 7.67 -3.00
N PHE A 64 -4.70 6.34 -2.91
CA PHE A 64 -3.98 5.55 -1.91
C PHE A 64 -2.47 5.82 -1.94
N GLN A 65 -1.87 5.78 -3.13
CA GLN A 65 -0.44 6.05 -3.29
C GLN A 65 -0.07 7.50 -2.92
N ALA A 66 -0.94 8.47 -3.20
CA ALA A 66 -0.73 9.87 -2.83
C ALA A 66 -0.77 10.04 -1.32
N GLN A 67 -1.80 9.52 -0.65
CA GLN A 67 -1.93 9.54 0.81
C GLN A 67 -0.77 8.83 1.52
N MET A 68 -0.31 7.69 0.97
CA MET A 68 0.85 6.98 1.51
C MET A 68 2.13 7.83 1.41
N ARG A 69 2.33 8.54 0.29
CA ARG A 69 3.47 9.46 0.14
C ARG A 69 3.36 10.65 1.10
N GLU A 70 2.17 11.22 1.21
CA GLU A 70 1.89 12.36 2.11
C GLU A 70 2.22 12.02 3.55
N ARG A 71 1.68 10.91 4.08
CA ARG A 71 2.00 10.46 5.46
C ARG A 71 3.48 10.26 5.70
N LEU A 72 4.23 9.75 4.71
CA LEU A 72 5.68 9.58 4.83
C LEU A 72 6.45 10.92 4.79
N VAL A 73 5.93 11.92 4.07
CA VAL A 73 6.51 13.27 3.99
C VAL A 73 6.21 14.07 5.25
N GLU A 74 5.07 13.87 5.88
CA GLU A 74 4.65 14.52 7.14
C GLU A 74 5.48 14.09 8.34
N LEU A 75 6.12 12.91 8.29
CA LEU A 75 7.03 12.48 9.35
C LEU A 75 8.14 13.50 9.60
N SER A 76 8.38 13.81 10.87
CA SER A 76 9.55 14.61 11.27
C SER A 76 10.85 13.89 10.93
N PRO A 77 11.98 14.62 10.84
CA PRO A 77 13.29 14.01 10.62
C PRO A 77 13.64 12.91 11.64
N ALA A 78 13.24 13.11 12.91
CA ALA A 78 13.46 12.15 13.98
C ALA A 78 12.67 10.85 13.76
N GLU A 79 11.39 10.96 13.39
CA GLU A 79 10.52 9.81 13.14
C GLU A 79 10.97 9.02 11.91
N ARG A 80 11.37 9.72 10.82
CA ARG A 80 11.96 9.05 9.65
C ARG A 80 13.23 8.29 10.02
N LYS A 81 14.11 8.89 10.82
CA LYS A 81 15.34 8.25 11.29
C LYS A 81 15.03 7.02 12.13
N ALA A 82 14.03 7.09 13.01
CA ALA A 82 13.58 5.97 13.83
C ALA A 82 13.05 4.82 12.96
N LEU A 83 12.18 5.09 11.98
CA LEU A 83 11.63 4.08 11.07
C LEU A 83 12.72 3.39 10.24
N VAL A 84 13.66 4.16 9.69
CA VAL A 84 14.80 3.63 8.92
C VAL A 84 15.69 2.78 9.83
N GLY A 85 15.96 3.24 11.06
CA GLY A 85 16.74 2.52 12.05
C GLY A 85 16.12 1.18 12.42
N GLN A 86 14.83 1.16 12.73
CA GLN A 86 14.10 -0.07 13.08
C GLN A 86 14.07 -1.06 11.90
N THR A 87 13.83 -0.58 10.69
CA THR A 87 13.84 -1.43 9.48
C THR A 87 15.22 -2.05 9.26
N ARG A 88 16.29 -1.25 9.44
CA ARG A 88 17.67 -1.72 9.32
C ARG A 88 18.01 -2.75 10.40
N GLN A 89 17.64 -2.50 11.65
CA GLN A 89 17.88 -3.43 12.77
C GLN A 89 17.17 -4.76 12.52
N ARG A 90 15.90 -4.71 12.10
CA ARG A 90 15.14 -5.92 11.74
C ARG A 90 15.78 -6.69 10.60
N TRP A 91 16.28 -6.01 9.58
CA TRP A 91 17.02 -6.67 8.50
C TRP A 91 18.31 -7.33 9.00
N GLN A 92 19.05 -6.66 9.88
CA GLN A 92 20.30 -7.19 10.43
C GLN A 92 20.06 -8.43 11.30
N SER A 93 18.95 -8.48 12.03
CA SER A 93 18.59 -9.62 12.89
C SER A 93 18.13 -10.88 12.14
N LEU A 94 17.85 -10.79 10.82
CA LEU A 94 17.46 -11.97 10.04
C LEU A 94 18.64 -12.90 9.77
N SER A 95 18.36 -14.21 9.75
CA SER A 95 19.31 -15.23 9.30
C SER A 95 19.67 -15.06 7.82
N PRO A 96 20.82 -15.61 7.36
CA PRO A 96 21.15 -15.64 5.94
C PRO A 96 20.05 -16.26 5.06
N GLU A 97 19.43 -17.35 5.52
CA GLU A 97 18.36 -18.06 4.83
C GLU A 97 17.11 -17.19 4.72
N GLU A 98 16.71 -16.50 5.80
CA GLU A 98 15.57 -15.57 5.80
C GLU A 98 15.82 -14.38 4.84
N LYS A 99 17.03 -13.81 4.85
CA LYS A 99 17.42 -12.74 3.91
C LYS A 99 17.33 -13.22 2.46
N GLN A 100 17.79 -14.45 2.19
CA GLN A 100 17.73 -15.07 0.87
C GLN A 100 16.27 -15.28 0.45
N GLN A 101 15.42 -15.80 1.33
CA GLN A 101 13.99 -15.99 1.06
C GLN A 101 13.30 -14.67 0.72
N LEU A 102 13.51 -13.60 1.50
CA LEU A 102 12.92 -12.28 1.21
C LEU A 102 13.43 -11.70 -0.12
N THR A 103 14.71 -11.91 -0.43
CA THR A 103 15.31 -11.48 -1.70
C THR A 103 14.69 -12.23 -2.88
N GLN A 104 14.50 -13.53 -2.74
CA GLN A 104 13.90 -14.40 -3.75
C GLN A 104 12.43 -14.07 -3.98
N GLN A 105 11.64 -13.90 -2.92
CA GLN A 105 10.24 -13.44 -3.01
C GLN A 105 10.11 -12.09 -3.73
N ARG A 106 11.03 -11.16 -3.45
CA ARG A 106 11.08 -9.87 -4.15
C ARG A 106 11.40 -10.06 -5.64
N ARG A 107 12.33 -10.94 -5.97
CA ARG A 107 12.70 -11.27 -7.36
C ARG A 107 11.50 -11.87 -8.10
N GLU A 108 10.83 -12.85 -7.50
CA GLU A 108 9.65 -13.50 -8.08
C GLU A 108 8.52 -12.51 -8.33
N ARG A 109 8.25 -11.59 -7.39
CA ARG A 109 7.26 -10.53 -7.61
C ARG A 109 7.59 -9.64 -8.81
N ILE A 110 8.87 -9.28 -8.99
CA ILE A 110 9.31 -8.50 -10.15
C ILE A 110 9.17 -9.34 -11.44
N LEU A 111 9.47 -10.64 -11.37
CA LEU A 111 9.33 -11.53 -12.51
C LEU A 111 7.85 -11.70 -12.93
N ALA A 112 6.92 -11.67 -11.98
CA ALA A 112 5.48 -11.73 -12.23
C ALA A 112 4.87 -10.43 -12.78
N MET A 113 5.58 -9.30 -12.73
CA MET A 113 5.09 -8.02 -13.28
C MET A 113 4.96 -8.06 -14.80
N THR A 114 3.92 -7.42 -15.32
CA THR A 114 3.73 -7.17 -16.75
C THR A 114 4.82 -6.25 -17.31
N PRO A 115 5.06 -6.26 -18.65
CA PRO A 115 6.04 -5.35 -19.26
C PRO A 115 5.79 -3.88 -18.96
N GLN A 116 4.52 -3.46 -18.86
CA GLN A 116 4.14 -2.09 -18.53
C GLN A 116 4.50 -1.73 -17.07
N GLU A 117 4.17 -2.60 -16.11
CA GLU A 117 4.51 -2.37 -14.70
C GLU A 117 6.03 -2.33 -14.48
N ARG A 118 6.79 -3.20 -15.18
CA ARG A 118 8.25 -3.16 -15.15
C ARG A 118 8.80 -1.84 -15.69
N ARG A 119 8.25 -1.32 -16.80
CA ARG A 119 8.65 0.00 -17.34
C ARG A 119 8.39 1.12 -16.33
N GLN A 120 7.20 1.14 -15.72
CA GLN A 120 6.85 2.13 -14.70
C GLN A 120 7.78 2.04 -13.48
N LEU A 121 8.11 0.83 -13.00
CA LEU A 121 9.06 0.64 -11.91
C LEU A 121 10.46 1.19 -12.24
N LEU A 122 10.94 0.95 -13.47
CA LEU A 122 12.24 1.46 -13.93
C LEU A 122 12.25 2.97 -14.08
N GLU A 123 11.17 3.57 -14.58
CA GLU A 123 11.01 5.03 -14.68
C GLU A 123 11.02 5.69 -13.30
N GLN A 124 10.23 5.18 -12.35
CA GLN A 124 10.22 5.66 -10.97
C GLN A 124 11.61 5.58 -10.33
N ARG A 125 12.33 4.46 -10.55
CA ARG A 125 13.71 4.31 -10.07
C ARG A 125 14.64 5.33 -10.71
N ARG A 126 14.52 5.59 -12.01
CA ARG A 126 15.33 6.58 -12.72
C ARG A 126 15.07 7.99 -12.20
N GLN A 127 13.81 8.37 -11.99
CA GLN A 127 13.42 9.67 -11.43
C GLN A 127 13.93 9.87 -10.00
N MET A 128 13.96 8.81 -9.19
CA MET A 128 14.55 8.85 -7.86
C MET A 128 16.07 9.10 -7.95
N LEU A 129 16.77 8.35 -8.81
CA LEU A 129 18.22 8.48 -8.96
C LEU A 129 18.65 9.79 -9.62
N SER A 130 17.81 10.41 -10.46
CA SER A 130 18.12 11.70 -11.07
C SER A 130 18.10 12.86 -10.08
N LYS A 131 17.51 12.67 -8.88
CA LYS A 131 17.55 13.64 -7.79
C LYS A 131 18.83 13.57 -6.96
N LEU A 132 19.65 12.53 -7.17
CA LEU A 132 20.92 12.34 -6.47
C LEU A 132 22.06 12.98 -7.25
N SER A 133 22.97 13.63 -6.55
CA SER A 133 24.24 14.11 -7.09
C SER A 133 25.09 12.96 -7.64
N PRO A 134 26.07 13.23 -8.52
CA PRO A 134 27.00 12.21 -9.00
C PRO A 134 27.71 11.45 -7.86
N GLU A 135 28.11 12.14 -6.79
CA GLU A 135 28.78 11.56 -5.63
C GLU A 135 27.85 10.62 -4.85
N GLU A 136 26.61 11.04 -4.58
CA GLU A 136 25.61 10.20 -3.91
C GLU A 136 25.29 8.94 -4.72
N ARG A 137 25.26 9.06 -6.06
CA ARG A 137 25.09 7.89 -6.96
C ARG A 137 26.28 6.94 -6.90
N ALA A 138 27.50 7.45 -6.84
CA ALA A 138 28.71 6.64 -6.71
C ALA A 138 28.71 5.88 -5.37
N ALA A 139 28.46 6.59 -4.26
CA ALA A 139 28.37 6.00 -2.92
C ALA A 139 27.24 4.97 -2.79
N LEU A 140 26.12 5.15 -3.51
CA LEU A 140 25.07 4.14 -3.58
C LEU A 140 25.53 2.89 -4.33
N ARG A 141 26.29 3.05 -5.42
CA ARG A 141 26.78 1.93 -6.24
C ARG A 141 27.75 1.04 -5.47
N GLU A 142 28.65 1.62 -4.69
CA GLU A 142 29.59 0.87 -3.84
C GLU A 142 28.90 0.02 -2.76
N LYS A 143 27.71 0.43 -2.31
CA LYS A 143 26.94 -0.27 -1.28
C LYS A 143 26.06 -1.40 -1.83
N LEU A 144 25.90 -1.49 -3.14
CA LEU A 144 25.12 -2.55 -3.77
C LEU A 144 26.04 -3.72 -4.11
N PRO A 145 25.65 -4.97 -3.82
CA PRO A 145 26.46 -6.12 -4.22
C PRO A 145 26.57 -6.17 -5.75
N ASP A 146 27.77 -6.48 -6.24
CA ASP A 146 27.99 -6.79 -7.66
C ASP A 146 27.06 -7.94 -8.06
N ARG A 147 26.45 -7.78 -9.23
CA ARG A 147 25.39 -8.67 -9.74
C ARG A 147 25.96 -9.95 -10.34
#